data_AF-A0ABD1E0M2-F1
#
_entry.id   AF-A0ABD1E0M2-F1
#
_cell.length_a   1.000
_cell.length_b   1.000
_cell.length_c   1.000
_cell.angle_alpha   90.00
_cell.angle_beta   90.00
_cell.angle_gamma   90.00
#
_symmetry.space_group_name_H-M   'P 1'
#
loop_
_entity.id
_entity.type
_entity.pdbx_description
1 polymer ?
#
loop_
_entity_poly.entity_id
_entity_poly.type
_entity_poly.pdbx_seq_one_letter_code
_entity_poly.pdbx_strand_id
1 'polypeptide(L)'
;MSPRKSLKTATPSTPGTSDVSQSLTTDDLRMILNDLRESNPKRKSLCECVIKFYGEKDTRIVKDFVRTTTIFKDVEHISDNDALIGLPALLKGCAAEWWNGIYKKVDTWKEACELILKTFAPKKPNSELYFELFMGCQDNNMNTEEFICKKRAILAKLPPDRHDEENWI
;
A
#
# COMPACT_ATOMS: atom_id res chain seq x y z
N MET A 1 86.30 10.71 -47.72
CA MET A 1 84.89 10.90 -47.38
C MET A 1 84.74 10.84 -45.86
N SER A 2 84.46 12.00 -45.27
CA SER A 2 83.71 12.32 -44.05
C SER A 2 83.76 11.46 -42.76
N PRO A 3 83.56 12.13 -41.59
CA PRO A 3 84.21 11.80 -40.33
C PRO A 3 83.21 11.30 -39.25
N ARG A 4 83.70 10.72 -38.14
CA ARG A 4 82.90 10.60 -36.90
C ARG A 4 83.51 11.39 -35.76
N LYS A 5 82.66 12.28 -35.25
CA LYS A 5 82.88 13.35 -34.28
C LYS A 5 82.76 12.85 -32.84
N SER A 6 83.32 13.68 -31.95
CA SER A 6 83.40 13.60 -30.49
C SER A 6 82.15 13.14 -29.75
N LEU A 7 82.43 12.39 -28.68
CA LEU A 7 81.59 12.16 -27.52
C LEU A 7 81.40 13.49 -26.75
N LYS A 8 80.15 13.90 -26.53
CA LYS A 8 79.77 14.87 -25.50
C LYS A 8 78.65 14.28 -24.67
N THR A 9 78.89 14.24 -23.37
CA THR A 9 78.01 13.87 -22.27
C THR A 9 76.82 14.82 -22.17
N ALA A 10 75.62 14.27 -22.02
CA ALA A 10 74.43 15.00 -21.59
C ALA A 10 73.61 14.11 -20.65
N THR A 11 73.46 14.58 -19.42
CA THR A 11 72.59 14.09 -18.34
C THR A 11 71.11 14.07 -18.74
N PRO A 12 70.29 13.09 -18.33
CA PRO A 12 68.84 13.18 -18.42
C PRO A 12 68.28 13.89 -17.19
N SER A 13 67.55 14.98 -17.43
CA SER A 13 66.68 15.67 -16.48
C SER A 13 65.43 14.85 -16.18
N THR A 14 65.13 14.69 -14.89
CA THR A 14 63.91 14.10 -14.34
C THR A 14 62.65 14.86 -14.77
N PRO A 15 61.53 14.21 -15.15
CA PRO A 15 60.23 14.85 -15.20
C PRO A 15 59.63 14.89 -13.80
N GLY A 16 59.30 16.09 -13.30
CA GLY A 16 58.55 16.26 -12.07
C GLY A 16 57.14 15.69 -12.22
N THR A 17 56.85 14.61 -11.49
CA THR A 17 55.49 14.13 -11.25
C THR A 17 54.88 15.03 -10.19
N SER A 18 54.00 15.94 -10.61
CA SER A 18 53.12 16.65 -9.69
C SER A 18 52.05 15.68 -9.20
N ASP A 19 52.24 15.13 -8.00
CA ASP A 19 51.19 14.46 -7.25
C ASP A 19 50.10 15.50 -6.91
N VAL A 20 49.03 15.49 -7.68
CA VAL A 20 47.79 16.19 -7.32
C VAL A 20 47.11 15.35 -6.25
N SER A 21 47.48 15.57 -4.98
CA SER A 21 46.65 15.16 -3.85
C SER A 21 45.40 16.04 -3.86
N GLN A 22 44.35 15.61 -4.56
CA GLN A 22 43.02 16.22 -4.42
C GLN A 22 42.55 15.99 -2.99
N SER A 23 42.75 16.99 -2.12
CA SER A 23 42.16 17.01 -0.79
C SER A 23 40.66 17.10 -0.95
N LEU A 24 39.95 16.05 -0.57
CA LEU A 24 38.49 16.06 -0.50
C LEU A 24 38.05 17.25 0.37
N THR A 25 37.33 18.20 -0.23
CA THR A 25 36.98 19.44 0.45
C THR A 25 35.76 19.23 1.34
N THR A 26 35.56 20.13 2.30
CA THR A 26 34.39 20.07 3.20
C THR A 26 33.07 20.19 2.43
N ASP A 27 33.08 20.82 1.26
CA ASP A 27 31.91 20.97 0.41
C ASP A 27 31.58 19.68 -0.36
N ASP A 28 32.58 18.89 -0.74
CA ASP A 28 32.38 17.54 -1.31
C ASP A 28 31.70 16.61 -0.29
N LEU A 29 32.11 16.69 0.98
CA LEU A 29 31.48 15.94 2.06
C LEU A 29 30.03 16.38 2.33
N ARG A 30 29.73 17.67 2.20
CA ARG A 30 28.37 18.20 2.34
C ARG A 30 27.45 17.73 1.21
N MET A 31 27.99 17.68 -0.01
CA MET A 31 27.25 17.17 -1.16
C MET A 31 26.93 15.67 -0.97
N ILE A 32 27.92 14.87 -0.56
CA ILE A 32 27.71 13.44 -0.26
C ILE A 32 26.71 13.23 0.88
N LEU A 33 26.75 14.05 1.95
CA LEU A 33 25.79 13.94 3.05
C LEU A 33 24.37 14.31 2.65
N ASN A 34 24.20 15.32 1.79
CA ASN A 34 22.89 15.67 1.25
C ASN A 34 22.38 14.59 0.31
N ASP A 35 23.23 14.05 -0.55
CA ASP A 35 22.89 12.93 -1.43
C ASP A 35 22.53 11.67 -0.63
N LEU A 36 23.24 11.36 0.47
CA LEU A 36 22.92 10.26 1.37
C LEU A 36 21.63 10.51 2.17
N ARG A 37 21.32 11.76 2.48
CA ARG A 37 20.08 12.14 3.16
C ARG A 37 18.87 12.05 2.22
N GLU A 38 19.03 12.40 0.96
CA GLU A 38 18.00 12.27 -0.07
C GLU A 38 17.87 10.83 -0.60
N SER A 39 18.96 10.07 -0.65
CA SER A 39 19.01 8.67 -1.09
C SER A 39 18.70 7.65 0.01
N ASN A 40 18.39 8.10 1.23
CA ASN A 40 17.77 7.25 2.23
C ASN A 40 16.26 7.58 2.30
N PRO A 41 15.46 7.22 1.27
CA PRO A 41 14.03 7.41 1.33
C PRO A 41 13.55 6.62 2.54
N LYS A 42 12.98 7.32 3.53
CA LYS A 42 12.26 6.66 4.63
C LYS A 42 11.36 5.61 4.00
N ARG A 43 11.60 4.34 4.30
CA ARG A 43 10.73 3.27 3.83
C ARG A 43 9.32 3.57 4.31
N LYS A 44 8.45 3.93 3.36
CA LYS A 44 7.06 4.23 3.66
C LYS A 44 6.37 2.95 4.09
N SER A 45 5.63 3.02 5.18
CA SER A 45 5.08 1.85 5.84
C SER A 45 3.70 2.17 6.38
N LEU A 46 2.85 1.15 6.48
CA LEU A 46 1.54 1.26 7.12
C LEU A 46 1.63 1.57 8.62
N CYS A 47 2.80 1.50 9.25
CA CYS A 47 2.96 1.82 10.68
C CYS A 47 2.49 3.24 11.05
N GLU A 48 2.57 4.20 10.12
CA GLU A 48 2.12 5.59 10.31
C GLU A 48 0.60 5.75 10.12
N CYS A 49 -0.08 4.71 9.62
CA CYS A 49 -1.52 4.75 9.42
C CYS A 49 -2.26 4.74 10.76
N VAL A 50 -3.15 5.72 10.93
CA VAL A 50 -3.87 6.00 12.18
C VAL A 50 -4.95 4.95 12.46
N ILE A 51 -5.58 4.42 11.40
CA ILE A 51 -6.67 3.44 11.54
C ILE A 51 -6.17 2.13 12.13
N LYS A 52 -7.00 1.54 13.01
CA LYS A 52 -6.77 0.23 13.62
C LYS A 52 -8.04 -0.60 13.51
N PHE A 53 -7.88 -1.91 13.38
CA PHE A 53 -8.99 -2.86 13.28
C PHE A 53 -8.88 -3.92 14.37
N TYR A 54 -9.94 -4.11 15.16
CA TYR A 54 -9.91 -4.98 16.35
C TYR A 54 -10.55 -6.35 16.12
N GLY A 55 -11.18 -6.56 14.96
CA GLY A 55 -11.81 -7.83 14.58
C GLY A 55 -13.34 -7.82 14.69
N GLU A 56 -13.95 -6.64 14.65
CA GLU A 56 -15.39 -6.44 14.66
C GLU A 56 -16.05 -7.21 13.51
N LYS A 57 -17.10 -7.98 13.83
CA LYS A 57 -17.92 -8.69 12.84
C LYS A 57 -18.99 -7.77 12.25
N ASP A 58 -18.58 -6.62 11.73
CA ASP A 58 -19.46 -5.66 11.07
C ASP A 58 -18.96 -5.38 9.65
N THR A 59 -19.79 -5.71 8.66
CA THR A 59 -19.48 -5.53 7.24
C THR A 59 -19.14 -4.09 6.87
N ARG A 60 -19.74 -3.08 7.50
CA ARG A 60 -19.42 -1.68 7.25
C ARG A 60 -18.03 -1.33 7.76
N ILE A 61 -17.74 -1.69 9.01
CA ILE A 61 -16.44 -1.40 9.66
C ILE A 61 -15.30 -2.08 8.90
N VAL A 62 -15.47 -3.35 8.55
CA VAL A 62 -14.43 -4.13 7.85
C VAL A 62 -14.18 -3.60 6.44
N LYS A 63 -15.25 -3.26 5.70
CA LYS A 63 -15.12 -2.66 4.37
C LYS A 63 -14.46 -1.29 4.43
N ASP A 64 -14.81 -0.47 5.41
CA ASP A 64 -14.24 0.86 5.58
C ASP A 64 -12.75 0.80 5.95
N PHE A 65 -12.37 -0.14 6.83
CA PHE A 65 -10.97 -0.41 7.16
C PHE A 65 -10.15 -0.80 5.92
N VAL A 66 -10.61 -1.79 5.14
CA VAL A 66 -9.91 -2.24 3.93
C VAL A 66 -9.80 -1.11 2.91
N ARG A 67 -10.89 -0.38 2.70
CA ARG A 67 -10.92 0.77 1.77
C ARG A 67 -9.94 1.86 2.19
N THR A 68 -10.01 2.31 3.44
CA THR A 68 -9.18 3.42 3.94
C THR A 68 -7.70 3.03 3.98
N THR A 69 -7.38 1.79 4.34
CA THR A 69 -5.99 1.29 4.30
C THR A 69 -5.46 1.25 2.86
N THR A 70 -6.30 0.84 1.90
CA THR A 70 -5.92 0.81 0.48
C THR A 70 -5.69 2.22 -0.06
N ILE A 71 -6.58 3.17 0.26
CA ILE A 71 -6.40 4.59 -0.09
C ILE A 71 -5.10 5.12 0.50
N PHE A 72 -4.81 4.85 1.78
CA PHE A 72 -3.58 5.28 2.42
C PHE A 72 -2.34 4.70 1.73
N LYS A 73 -2.36 3.39 1.42
CA LYS A 73 -1.30 2.71 0.67
C LYS A 73 -1.06 3.39 -0.68
N ASP A 74 -2.12 3.72 -1.41
CA ASP A 74 -2.03 4.29 -2.76
C ASP A 74 -1.51 5.73 -2.72
N VAL A 75 -2.00 6.54 -1.77
CA VAL A 75 -1.54 7.93 -1.56
C VAL A 75 -0.08 7.97 -1.11
N GLU A 76 0.34 7.04 -0.25
CA GLU A 76 1.72 6.96 0.19
C GLU A 76 2.63 6.21 -0.79
N HIS A 77 2.11 5.65 -1.89
CA HIS A 77 2.87 4.83 -2.84
C HIS A 77 3.61 3.66 -2.17
N ILE A 78 2.95 3.00 -1.21
CA ILE A 78 3.50 1.83 -0.52
C ILE A 78 3.35 0.59 -1.42
N SER A 79 4.44 -0.16 -1.59
CA SER A 79 4.44 -1.40 -2.38
C SER A 79 3.54 -2.46 -1.73
N ASP A 80 3.00 -3.40 -2.52
CA ASP A 80 2.16 -4.49 -1.98
C ASP A 80 2.91 -5.34 -0.94
N ASN A 81 4.22 -5.55 -1.14
CA ASN A 81 5.05 -6.29 -0.20
C ASN A 81 5.23 -5.53 1.12
N ASP A 82 5.56 -4.23 1.06
CA ASP A 82 5.70 -3.41 2.27
C ASP A 82 4.36 -3.23 3.00
N ALA A 83 3.25 -3.16 2.26
CA ALA A 83 1.91 -3.11 2.81
C ALA A 83 1.56 -4.42 3.56
N LEU A 84 1.88 -5.59 2.99
CA LEU A 84 1.70 -6.87 3.68
C LEU A 84 2.52 -6.97 4.97
N ILE A 85 3.79 -6.56 4.92
CA ILE A 85 4.68 -6.55 6.09
C ILE A 85 4.15 -5.60 7.16
N GLY A 86 3.57 -4.46 6.76
CA GLY A 86 3.02 -3.44 7.66
C GLY A 86 1.61 -3.73 8.18
N LEU A 87 0.84 -4.60 7.52
CA LEU A 87 -0.55 -4.92 7.88
C LEU A 87 -0.75 -5.35 9.34
N PRO A 88 0.07 -6.23 9.95
CA PRO A 88 -0.06 -6.60 11.36
C PRO A 88 -0.06 -5.42 12.32
N ALA A 89 0.61 -4.30 11.98
CA ALA A 89 0.66 -3.12 12.84
C ALA A 89 -0.71 -2.43 12.99
N LEU A 90 -1.60 -2.62 12.01
CA LEU A 90 -2.95 -2.07 11.99
C LEU A 90 -3.97 -2.97 12.70
N LEU A 91 -3.65 -4.25 12.84
CA LEU A 91 -4.53 -5.23 13.47
C LEU A 91 -4.32 -5.22 15.00
N LYS A 92 -5.42 -5.31 15.74
CA LYS A 92 -5.49 -5.36 17.20
C LYS A 92 -6.50 -6.44 17.63
N GLY A 93 -6.46 -6.81 18.90
CA GLY A 93 -7.40 -7.78 19.49
C GLY A 93 -7.53 -9.06 18.67
N CYS A 94 -8.77 -9.47 18.41
CA CYS A 94 -9.12 -10.69 17.68
C CYS A 94 -8.55 -10.70 16.25
N ALA A 95 -8.48 -9.55 15.58
CA ALA A 95 -7.90 -9.48 14.24
C ALA A 95 -6.40 -9.79 14.24
N ALA A 96 -5.65 -9.35 15.25
CA ALA A 96 -4.23 -9.64 15.38
C ALA A 96 -3.97 -11.13 15.65
N GLU A 97 -4.72 -11.73 16.57
CA GLU A 97 -4.65 -13.17 16.86
C GLU A 97 -4.95 -14.02 15.63
N TRP A 98 -5.99 -13.66 14.89
CA TRP A 98 -6.34 -14.32 13.64
C TRP A 98 -5.22 -14.23 12.60
N TRP A 99 -4.66 -13.03 12.37
CA TRP A 99 -3.61 -12.82 11.38
C TRP A 99 -2.35 -13.64 11.66
N ASN A 100 -1.96 -13.76 12.94
CA ASN A 100 -0.83 -14.58 13.36
C ASN A 100 -0.98 -16.07 12.97
N GLY A 101 -2.22 -16.57 12.83
CA GLY A 101 -2.49 -17.94 12.42
C GLY A 101 -2.43 -18.18 10.90
N ILE A 102 -2.53 -17.13 10.09
CA ILE A 102 -2.72 -17.26 8.63
C ILE A 102 -1.68 -16.55 7.78
N TYR A 103 -0.90 -15.61 8.32
CA TYR A 103 -0.03 -14.72 7.54
C TYR A 103 0.97 -15.45 6.63
N LYS A 104 1.42 -16.65 7.01
CA LYS A 104 2.34 -17.48 6.19
C LYS A 104 1.72 -18.03 4.91
N LYS A 105 0.39 -17.96 4.77
CA LYS A 105 -0.36 -18.51 3.63
C LYS A 105 -0.79 -17.41 2.65
N VAL A 106 -0.46 -16.15 2.95
CA VAL A 106 -0.94 -14.98 2.21
C VAL A 106 0.25 -14.29 1.57
N ASP A 107 0.32 -14.34 0.25
CA ASP A 107 1.47 -13.84 -0.50
C ASP A 107 1.19 -12.50 -1.19
N THR A 108 -0.08 -12.10 -1.30
CA THR A 108 -0.47 -10.87 -2.00
C THR A 108 -1.35 -9.96 -1.14
N TRP A 109 -1.18 -8.64 -1.32
CA TRP A 109 -2.00 -7.63 -0.63
C TRP A 109 -3.50 -7.81 -0.91
N LYS A 110 -3.81 -8.14 -2.16
CA LYS A 110 -5.18 -8.41 -2.60
C LYS A 110 -5.81 -9.59 -1.84
N GLU A 111 -5.08 -10.71 -1.74
CA GLU A 111 -5.52 -11.88 -0.99
C GLU A 111 -5.74 -11.54 0.49
N ALA A 112 -4.83 -10.78 1.11
CA ALA A 112 -5.00 -10.32 2.49
C ALA A 112 -6.31 -9.54 2.69
N CYS A 113 -6.59 -8.58 1.80
CA CYS A 113 -7.83 -7.79 1.83
C CYS A 113 -9.08 -8.66 1.67
N GLU A 114 -9.07 -9.57 0.70
CA GLU A 114 -10.18 -10.50 0.46
C GLU A 114 -10.42 -11.42 1.65
N LEU A 115 -9.36 -11.88 2.30
CA LEU A 115 -9.44 -12.78 3.43
C LEU A 115 -9.94 -12.07 4.70
N ILE A 116 -9.55 -10.81 4.92
CA ILE A 116 -10.12 -9.95 5.96
C ILE A 116 -11.63 -9.78 5.75
N LEU A 117 -12.04 -9.42 4.53
CA LEU A 117 -13.45 -9.28 4.19
C LEU A 117 -14.21 -10.60 4.39
N LYS A 118 -13.69 -11.72 3.90
CA LYS A 118 -14.32 -13.04 4.04
C LYS A 118 -14.47 -13.46 5.50
N THR A 119 -13.51 -13.13 6.34
CA THR A 119 -13.49 -13.57 7.74
C THR A 119 -14.33 -12.68 8.64
N PHE A 120 -14.27 -11.37 8.45
CA PHE A 120 -14.87 -10.40 9.38
C PHE A 120 -16.11 -9.69 8.85
N ALA A 121 -16.38 -9.69 7.54
CA ALA A 121 -17.65 -9.16 7.03
C ALA A 121 -18.70 -10.30 7.04
N PRO A 122 -19.58 -10.38 8.06
CA PRO A 122 -20.65 -11.35 8.03
C PRO A 122 -21.50 -11.13 6.77
N LYS A 123 -21.56 -12.16 5.94
CA LYS A 123 -22.52 -12.19 4.84
C LYS A 123 -23.89 -12.40 5.47
N LYS A 124 -24.74 -11.38 5.44
CA LYS A 124 -26.16 -11.60 5.71
C LYS A 124 -26.67 -12.67 4.75
N PRO A 125 -27.36 -13.72 5.23
CA PRO A 125 -27.93 -14.72 4.35
C PRO A 125 -28.97 -14.06 3.43
N ASN A 126 -29.11 -14.59 2.22
CA ASN A 126 -30.04 -14.03 1.24
C ASN A 126 -31.47 -13.95 1.79
N SER A 127 -31.90 -14.96 2.57
CA SER A 127 -33.22 -14.98 3.22
C SER A 127 -33.45 -13.78 4.12
N GLU A 128 -32.46 -13.36 4.90
CA GLU A 128 -32.56 -12.19 5.77
C GLU A 128 -32.56 -10.88 4.97
N LEU A 129 -31.82 -10.82 3.86
CA LEU A 129 -31.87 -9.67 2.94
C LEU A 129 -33.24 -9.53 2.27
N TYR A 130 -33.86 -10.63 1.85
CA TYR A 130 -35.23 -10.61 1.34
C TYR A 130 -36.22 -10.19 2.43
N PHE A 131 -36.05 -10.68 3.65
CA PHE A 131 -36.87 -10.25 4.77
C PHE A 131 -36.74 -8.74 5.02
N GLU A 132 -35.52 -8.18 5.00
CA GLU A 132 -35.26 -6.73 5.10
C GLU A 132 -35.85 -5.95 3.90
N LEU A 133 -35.81 -6.53 2.70
CA LEU A 133 -36.35 -5.92 1.48
C LEU A 133 -37.87 -5.81 1.52
N PHE A 134 -38.57 -6.86 1.97
CA PHE A 134 -40.03 -6.87 2.06
C PHE A 134 -40.56 -6.28 3.37
N MET A 135 -39.71 -6.16 4.38
CA MET A 135 -40.03 -5.45 5.61
C MET A 135 -40.02 -3.94 5.37
N GLY A 136 -41.03 -3.26 5.91
CA GLY A 136 -41.16 -1.81 5.85
C GLY A 136 -41.72 -1.32 4.51
N CYS A 137 -42.91 -0.73 4.58
CA CYS A 137 -43.49 0.08 3.52
C CYS A 137 -42.87 1.48 3.52
N GLN A 138 -43.10 2.25 2.45
CA GLN A 138 -42.74 3.66 2.44
C GLN A 138 -43.58 4.41 3.49
N ASP A 139 -42.90 5.07 4.43
CA ASP A 139 -43.56 5.93 5.42
C ASP A 139 -44.11 7.21 4.78
N ASN A 140 -45.19 7.76 5.35
CA ASN A 140 -45.83 9.00 4.87
C ASN A 140 -44.88 10.21 4.84
N ASN A 141 -43.83 10.20 5.67
CA ASN A 141 -42.86 11.30 5.78
C ASN A 141 -41.58 11.06 4.95
N MET A 142 -41.45 9.91 4.28
CA MET A 142 -40.27 9.57 3.48
C MET A 142 -40.51 9.88 2.02
N ASN A 143 -39.57 10.58 1.38
CA ASN A 143 -39.64 10.81 -0.05
C ASN A 143 -39.40 9.49 -0.82
N THR A 144 -40.02 9.36 -2.00
CA THR A 144 -39.98 8.13 -2.79
C THR A 144 -38.56 7.81 -3.28
N GLU A 145 -37.76 8.82 -3.60
CA GLU A 145 -36.38 8.62 -4.07
C GLU A 145 -35.48 8.01 -2.99
N GLU A 146 -35.62 8.45 -1.75
CA GLU A 146 -34.91 7.95 -0.58
C GLU A 146 -35.34 6.51 -0.28
N PHE A 147 -36.63 6.22 -0.37
CA PHE A 147 -37.14 4.86 -0.22
C PHE A 147 -36.57 3.92 -1.29
N ILE A 148 -36.59 4.33 -2.56
CA ILE A 148 -36.01 3.57 -3.67
C ILE A 148 -34.50 3.38 -3.47
N CYS A 149 -33.77 4.43 -3.08
CA CYS A 149 -32.34 4.34 -2.78
C CYS A 149 -32.05 3.30 -1.69
N LYS A 150 -32.85 3.28 -0.62
CA LYS A 150 -32.72 2.28 0.46
C LYS A 150 -32.97 0.86 -0.04
N LYS A 151 -34.04 0.62 -0.80
CA LYS A 151 -34.35 -0.72 -1.33
C LYS A 151 -33.30 -1.17 -2.35
N ARG A 152 -32.85 -0.29 -3.25
CA ARG A 152 -31.73 -0.56 -4.18
C ARG A 152 -30.43 -0.89 -3.45
N ALA A 153 -30.13 -0.23 -2.34
CA ALA A 153 -28.96 -0.54 -1.53
C ALA A 153 -29.03 -1.93 -0.87
N ILE A 154 -30.23 -2.47 -0.60
CA ILE A 154 -30.40 -3.85 -0.14
C ILE A 154 -30.19 -4.83 -1.31
N LEU A 155 -30.82 -4.56 -2.46
CA LEU A 155 -30.70 -5.40 -3.66
C LEU A 155 -29.26 -5.53 -4.15
N ALA A 156 -28.47 -4.45 -4.09
CA ALA A 156 -27.06 -4.45 -4.47
C ALA A 156 -26.18 -5.37 -3.59
N LYS A 157 -26.68 -5.85 -2.45
CA LYS A 157 -25.98 -6.84 -1.60
C LYS A 157 -26.22 -8.28 -2.03
N LEU A 158 -27.23 -8.53 -2.88
CA LEU A 158 -27.50 -9.85 -3.42
C LEU A 158 -26.48 -10.15 -4.55
N PRO A 159 -26.12 -11.43 -4.75
CA PRO A 159 -25.39 -11.90 -5.92
C PRO A 159 -25.87 -11.28 -7.25
N PRO A 160 -24.92 -10.85 -8.11
CA PRO A 160 -25.24 -10.32 -9.43
C PRO A 160 -25.93 -11.37 -10.29
N ASP A 161 -26.67 -10.92 -11.31
CA ASP A 161 -27.37 -11.73 -12.31
C ASP A 161 -28.54 -12.58 -11.78
N ARG A 162 -29.02 -12.28 -10.57
CA ARG A 162 -30.21 -12.94 -10.01
C ARG A 162 -31.53 -12.25 -10.34
N HIS A 163 -31.49 -10.94 -10.55
CA HIS A 163 -32.65 -10.11 -10.84
C HIS A 163 -32.24 -9.15 -11.97
N ASP A 164 -33.04 -9.07 -13.02
CA ASP A 164 -32.93 -8.01 -14.02
C ASP A 164 -34.03 -6.94 -13.76
N GLU A 165 -34.04 -5.84 -14.51
CA GLU A 165 -35.00 -4.75 -14.26
C GLU A 165 -36.46 -5.14 -14.58
N GLU A 166 -36.70 -6.24 -15.30
CA GLU A 166 -37.98 -6.54 -15.95
C GLU A 166 -38.61 -7.86 -15.47
N ASN A 167 -37.80 -8.85 -15.11
CA ASN A 167 -38.12 -10.18 -14.62
C ASN A 167 -37.82 -10.28 -13.12
N TRP A 168 -38.78 -9.83 -12.31
CA TRP A 168 -38.73 -9.88 -10.85
C TRP A 168 -39.39 -11.16 -10.26
N ILE A 169 -39.58 -12.21 -11.08
CA ILE A 169 -40.32 -13.43 -10.73
C ILE A 169 -39.39 -14.64 -10.68
#